data_AF-A0A0F8FTC2-F1
#
_entry.id   AF-A0A0F8FTC2-F1
#
_cell.length_a   1.000
_cell.length_b   1.000
_cell.length_c   1.000
_cell.angle_alpha   90.00
_cell.angle_beta   90.00
_cell.angle_gamma   90.00
#
_symmetry.space_group_name_H-M   'P 1'
#
loop_
_entity.id
_entity.type
_entity.pdbx_description
1 polymer ?
#
loop_
_entity_poly.entity_id
_entity_poly.type
_entity_poly.pdbx_seq_one_letter_code
_entity_poly.pdbx_strand_id
1 'polypeptide(L)'
;MVNAHMVGIDGATDISASGTCYLVARELGTGNLDLAGLAIAGAVGDRQLFQTANAFILEEALKAGVVSIRKGLKVGDGNLAEVLAYSTEPFLDITGYPEKAAEFLNQLGLSGNIENLSAEDISKLASAVALKLVRQASPEAIEAVIGDIFLLNRELVHNVYDFISILNTCGKQKVYGLALALCLKDSTIVNEVLSLTKEHEKNLALDIRKNVEKIRKGENIWYINTVDALSTGSLATTVVRYLHPELPFICLNESEGIQKVSARGTRELVSKGLDLAFALREAAGAVGGSGGGHSVASGASIPLGSTEEFLSIADRIIGDQLRKNAGGKAK
;
A
#
# COMPACT_ATOMS: atom_id res chain seq x y z
N MET A 1 -0.63 -12.95 27.74
CA MET A 1 -0.80 -12.33 26.40
C MET A 1 0.03 -11.08 26.39
N VAL A 2 0.94 -10.92 25.42
CA VAL A 2 1.70 -9.69 25.22
C VAL A 2 1.00 -8.90 24.12
N ASN A 3 0.38 -7.78 24.47
CA ASN A 3 -0.33 -6.91 23.53
C ASN A 3 -0.19 -5.46 23.98
N ALA A 4 0.36 -4.61 23.11
CA ALA A 4 0.67 -3.21 23.41
C ALA A 4 -0.57 -2.37 23.77
N HIS A 5 -1.75 -2.75 23.26
CA HIS A 5 -3.01 -2.09 23.60
C HIS A 5 -3.34 -2.20 25.10
N MET A 6 -2.88 -3.26 25.79
CA MET A 6 -3.10 -3.44 27.23
C MET A 6 -2.36 -2.40 28.09
N VAL A 7 -1.38 -1.70 27.51
CA VAL A 7 -0.58 -0.66 28.16
C VAL A 7 -0.76 0.70 27.48
N GLY A 8 -1.81 0.86 26.67
CA GLY A 8 -2.16 2.15 26.06
C GLY A 8 -1.35 2.54 24.83
N ILE A 9 -0.67 1.59 24.18
CA ILE A 9 0.02 1.82 22.90
C ILE A 9 -0.90 1.38 21.75
N ASP A 10 -1.08 2.25 20.75
CA ASP A 10 -1.97 1.98 19.62
C ASP A 10 -1.33 1.03 18.60
N GLY A 11 -1.87 -0.19 18.51
CA GLY A 11 -1.40 -1.19 17.54
C GLY A 11 -1.69 -0.87 16.07
N ALA A 12 -2.48 0.17 15.78
CA ALA A 12 -2.72 0.62 14.41
C ALA A 12 -1.63 1.59 13.91
N THR A 13 -0.91 2.28 14.82
CA THR A 13 -0.03 3.39 14.46
C THR A 13 1.35 3.34 15.11
N ASP A 14 1.46 2.85 16.34
CA ASP A 14 2.63 3.01 17.20
C ASP A 14 3.49 1.75 17.36
N ILE A 15 2.93 0.56 17.12
CA ILE A 15 3.68 -0.70 17.16
C ILE A 15 2.99 -1.83 16.38
N SER A 16 3.76 -2.60 15.63
CA SER A 16 3.28 -3.73 14.85
C SER A 16 3.41 -5.05 15.61
N ALA A 17 2.90 -6.13 15.03
CA ALA A 17 3.15 -7.47 15.54
C ALA A 17 4.66 -7.81 15.54
N SER A 18 5.39 -7.44 14.48
CA SER A 18 6.84 -7.64 14.39
C SER A 18 7.59 -6.84 15.46
N GLY A 19 7.16 -5.60 15.73
CA GLY A 19 7.69 -4.77 16.81
C GLY A 19 7.46 -5.41 18.19
N THR A 20 6.26 -5.91 18.44
CA THR A 20 5.94 -6.60 19.70
C THR A 20 6.78 -7.87 19.88
N CYS A 21 6.93 -8.68 18.83
CA CYS A 21 7.78 -9.88 18.85
C CYS A 21 9.25 -9.52 19.11
N TYR A 22 9.75 -8.45 18.50
CA TYR A 22 11.11 -7.97 18.72
C TYR A 22 11.36 -7.55 20.16
N LEU A 23 10.43 -6.79 20.76
CA LEU A 23 10.56 -6.40 22.17
C LEU A 23 10.65 -7.63 23.09
N VAL A 24 9.87 -8.67 22.83
CA VAL A 24 9.99 -9.95 23.56
C VAL A 24 11.35 -10.60 23.31
N ALA A 25 11.78 -10.73 22.06
CA ALA A 25 13.05 -11.37 21.72
C ALA A 25 14.23 -10.64 22.37
N ARG A 26 14.22 -9.31 22.38
CA ARG A 26 15.25 -8.49 23.01
C ARG A 26 15.38 -8.77 24.50
N GLU A 27 14.27 -8.90 25.23
CA GLU A 27 14.31 -9.22 26.67
C GLU A 27 14.81 -10.65 26.95
N LEU A 28 14.71 -11.56 25.98
CA LEU A 28 15.26 -12.92 26.09
C LEU A 28 16.78 -12.97 25.92
N GLY A 29 17.38 -11.96 25.28
CA GLY A 29 18.83 -11.90 25.11
C GLY A 29 19.29 -10.72 24.27
N THR A 30 20.37 -10.06 24.72
CA THR A 30 20.95 -8.89 24.06
C THR A 30 21.47 -9.17 22.65
N GLY A 31 21.72 -10.44 22.30
CA GLY A 31 22.11 -10.85 20.95
C GLY A 31 21.00 -10.67 19.90
N ASN A 32 19.73 -10.57 20.33
CA ASN A 32 18.57 -10.46 19.43
C ASN A 32 18.35 -9.05 18.87
N LEU A 33 19.26 -8.11 19.16
CA LEU A 33 19.26 -6.77 18.58
C LEU A 33 19.36 -6.80 17.05
N ASP A 34 19.95 -7.84 16.48
CA ASP A 34 20.01 -8.06 15.03
C ASP A 34 18.64 -8.27 14.37
N LEU A 35 17.63 -8.70 15.13
CA LEU A 35 16.24 -8.86 14.67
C LEU A 35 15.47 -7.53 14.54
N ALA A 36 16.06 -6.41 14.97
CA ALA A 36 15.42 -5.10 14.86
C ALA A 36 15.07 -4.75 13.40
N GLY A 37 15.86 -5.23 12.43
CA GLY A 37 15.57 -5.05 11.01
C GLY A 37 14.21 -5.64 10.60
N LEU A 38 13.87 -6.84 11.09
CA LEU A 38 12.56 -7.48 10.85
C LEU A 38 11.41 -6.72 11.52
N ALA A 39 11.67 -6.16 12.71
CA ALA A 39 10.70 -5.31 13.40
C ALA A 39 10.35 -4.08 12.56
N ILE A 40 11.38 -3.36 12.09
CA ILE A 40 11.24 -2.18 11.22
C ILE A 40 10.53 -2.56 9.91
N ALA A 41 10.90 -3.68 9.28
CA ALA A 41 10.26 -4.13 8.04
C ALA A 41 8.74 -4.35 8.21
N GLY A 42 8.32 -5.03 9.29
CA GLY A 42 6.89 -5.22 9.55
C GLY A 42 6.16 -3.91 9.89
N ALA A 43 6.79 -2.98 10.63
CA ALA A 43 6.20 -1.66 10.91
C ALA A 43 6.01 -0.82 9.63
N VAL A 44 6.98 -0.84 8.70
CA VAL A 44 6.85 -0.20 7.38
C VAL A 44 5.77 -0.90 6.56
N GLY A 45 5.71 -2.24 6.59
CA GLY A 45 4.69 -3.03 5.88
C GLY A 45 3.27 -2.73 6.34
N ASP A 46 3.09 -2.52 7.64
CA ASP A 46 1.83 -2.10 8.26
C ASP A 46 1.56 -0.58 8.11
N ARG A 47 2.45 0.16 7.44
CA ARG A 47 2.37 1.61 7.21
C ARG A 47 2.27 2.42 8.50
N GLN A 48 2.92 1.94 9.55
CA GLN A 48 2.90 2.57 10.86
C GLN A 48 3.83 3.78 10.94
N LEU A 49 3.60 4.59 11.97
CA LEU A 49 4.43 5.76 12.25
C LEU A 49 5.62 5.34 13.09
N PHE A 50 6.77 5.98 12.84
CA PHE A 50 7.96 5.85 13.67
C PHE A 50 7.92 6.86 14.81
N GLN A 51 6.89 6.71 15.65
CA GLN A 51 6.67 7.44 16.89
C GLN A 51 6.66 6.44 18.05
N THR A 52 6.73 6.95 19.28
CA THR A 52 6.58 6.16 20.52
C THR A 52 7.41 4.85 20.53
N ALA A 53 6.76 3.68 20.46
CA ALA A 53 7.41 2.37 20.51
C ALA A 53 8.19 2.03 19.22
N ASN A 54 7.63 2.31 18.05
CA ASN A 54 8.37 2.16 16.79
C ASN A 54 9.58 3.12 16.71
N ALA A 55 9.48 4.33 17.25
CA ALA A 55 10.62 5.26 17.33
C ALA A 55 11.75 4.70 18.20
N PHE A 56 11.40 4.10 19.34
CA PHE A 56 12.37 3.46 20.23
C PHE A 56 13.09 2.28 19.55
N ILE A 57 12.36 1.41 18.84
CA ILE A 57 12.96 0.30 18.08
C ILE A 57 13.89 0.84 16.99
N LEU A 58 13.47 1.88 16.27
CA LEU A 58 14.29 2.51 15.23
C LEU A 58 15.57 3.14 15.79
N GLU A 59 15.47 3.86 16.90
CA GLU A 59 16.64 4.48 17.54
C GLU A 59 17.68 3.43 17.94
N GLU A 60 17.24 2.31 18.50
CA GLU A 60 18.09 1.19 18.87
C GLU A 60 18.74 0.54 17.63
N ALA A 61 17.95 0.29 16.58
CA ALA A 61 18.43 -0.29 15.33
C ALA A 61 19.48 0.59 14.63
N LEU A 62 19.28 1.91 14.63
CA LEU A 62 20.22 2.89 14.08
C LEU A 62 21.52 2.93 14.88
N LYS A 63 21.45 2.99 16.22
CA LYS A 63 22.63 2.97 17.09
C LYS A 63 23.45 1.69 16.92
N ALA A 64 22.77 0.57 16.69
CA ALA A 64 23.40 -0.72 16.46
C ALA A 64 23.94 -0.93 15.04
N GLY A 65 23.63 -0.01 14.11
CA GLY A 65 23.94 -0.16 12.68
C GLY A 65 23.20 -1.33 12.01
N VAL A 66 22.11 -1.83 12.61
CA VAL A 66 21.26 -2.88 12.03
C VAL A 66 20.38 -2.29 10.93
N VAL A 67 20.03 -1.00 11.06
CA VAL A 67 19.30 -0.24 10.04
C VAL A 67 20.06 1.05 9.72
N SER A 68 20.00 1.48 8.46
CA SER A 68 20.42 2.80 7.98
C SER A 68 19.25 3.52 7.30
N ILE A 69 19.34 4.84 7.11
CA ILE A 69 18.32 5.63 6.41
C ILE A 69 18.90 6.27 5.16
N ARG A 70 18.19 6.13 4.04
CA ARG A 70 18.38 6.89 2.80
C ARG A 70 17.14 7.75 2.54
N LYS A 71 17.30 8.99 2.09
CA LYS A 71 16.17 9.81 1.63
C LYS A 71 15.93 9.61 0.15
N GLY A 72 14.68 9.60 -0.28
CA GLY A 72 14.34 9.54 -1.71
C GLY A 72 12.92 9.06 -1.98
N LEU A 73 12.77 8.32 -3.08
CA LEU A 73 11.53 7.63 -3.41
C LEU A 73 11.42 6.32 -2.61
N LYS A 74 10.26 6.12 -2.00
CA LYS A 74 9.91 4.94 -1.19
C LYS A 74 9.54 3.74 -2.08
N VAL A 75 10.52 3.28 -2.85
CA VAL A 75 10.43 2.16 -3.80
C VAL A 75 11.60 1.19 -3.59
N GLY A 76 11.49 0.00 -4.19
CA GLY A 76 12.54 -1.00 -4.24
C GLY A 76 13.78 -0.58 -5.04
N ASP A 77 14.86 -1.34 -4.90
CA ASP A 77 16.10 -1.17 -5.64
C ASP A 77 16.03 -1.79 -7.05
N GLY A 78 16.98 -1.44 -7.92
CA GLY A 78 17.10 -1.98 -9.28
C GLY A 78 17.01 -0.93 -10.38
N ASN A 79 16.83 -1.41 -11.62
CA ASN A 79 16.86 -0.56 -12.81
C ASN A 79 15.75 0.50 -12.73
N LEU A 80 16.13 1.77 -12.87
CA LEU A 80 15.24 2.90 -12.63
C LEU A 80 14.00 2.89 -13.54
N ALA A 81 14.15 2.48 -14.80
CA ALA A 81 13.04 2.43 -15.75
C ALA A 81 12.05 1.31 -15.38
N GLU A 82 12.55 0.13 -15.00
CA GLU A 82 11.72 -0.99 -14.56
C GLU A 82 10.98 -0.67 -13.25
N VAL A 83 11.69 -0.11 -12.27
CA VAL A 83 11.12 0.28 -10.97
C VAL A 83 9.95 1.25 -11.18
N LEU A 84 10.13 2.31 -11.99
CA LEU A 84 9.05 3.27 -12.25
C LEU A 84 7.91 2.70 -13.11
N ALA A 85 8.22 1.79 -14.04
CA ALA A 85 7.22 1.16 -14.89
C ALA A 85 6.33 0.20 -14.10
N TYR A 86 6.84 -0.47 -13.06
CA TYR A 86 6.12 -1.54 -12.37
C TYR A 86 5.82 -1.30 -10.90
N SER A 87 6.27 -0.18 -10.32
CA SER A 87 5.79 0.27 -9.00
C SER A 87 4.36 0.77 -9.08
N THR A 88 3.51 0.31 -8.16
CA THR A 88 2.11 0.74 -8.02
C THR A 88 1.91 1.83 -6.95
N GLU A 89 2.99 2.16 -6.24
CA GLU A 89 3.09 3.21 -5.23
C GLU A 89 4.51 3.81 -5.33
N PRO A 90 4.68 4.91 -6.10
CA PRO A 90 3.64 5.71 -6.77
C PRO A 90 3.06 5.03 -8.01
N PHE A 91 1.77 5.29 -8.28
CA PHE A 91 1.19 5.03 -9.60
C PHE A 91 1.19 6.34 -10.41
N LEU A 92 1.85 6.31 -11.56
CA LEU A 92 2.06 7.46 -12.44
C LEU A 92 1.40 7.24 -13.80
N ASP A 93 1.34 8.28 -14.63
CA ASP A 93 0.95 8.21 -16.05
C ASP A 93 1.87 7.29 -16.89
N ILE A 94 3.07 7.00 -16.40
CA ILE A 94 4.06 6.08 -16.99
C ILE A 94 3.99 4.64 -16.46
N THR A 95 3.30 4.39 -15.34
CA THR A 95 3.23 3.04 -14.75
C THR A 95 2.48 2.10 -15.69
N GLY A 96 3.07 0.95 -16.01
CA GLY A 96 2.59 -0.03 -17.00
C GLY A 96 3.09 0.23 -18.42
N TYR A 97 3.86 1.31 -18.66
CA TYR A 97 4.40 1.71 -19.96
C TYR A 97 5.92 1.88 -19.90
N PRO A 98 6.72 0.80 -20.02
CA PRO A 98 8.18 0.85 -19.91
C PRO A 98 8.84 1.88 -20.83
N GLU A 99 8.31 2.06 -22.03
CA GLU A 99 8.78 3.04 -23.01
C GLU A 99 8.61 4.48 -22.51
N LYS A 100 7.48 4.80 -21.87
CA LYS A 100 7.24 6.14 -21.30
C LYS A 100 8.07 6.37 -20.05
N ALA A 101 8.31 5.33 -19.25
CA ALA A 101 9.20 5.42 -18.10
C ALA A 101 10.64 5.73 -18.56
N ALA A 102 11.14 5.04 -19.60
CA ALA A 102 12.44 5.31 -20.18
C ALA A 102 12.52 6.74 -20.77
N GLU A 103 11.49 7.19 -21.50
CA GLU A 103 11.44 8.56 -22.03
C GLU A 103 11.48 9.61 -20.92
N PHE A 104 10.69 9.42 -19.86
CA PHE A 104 10.68 10.31 -18.70
C PHE A 104 12.05 10.42 -18.04
N LEU A 105 12.77 9.30 -17.89
CA LEU A 105 14.11 9.29 -17.33
C LEU A 105 15.15 9.92 -18.25
N ASN A 106 15.05 9.71 -19.56
CA ASN A 106 15.89 10.36 -20.56
C ASN A 106 15.76 11.88 -20.52
N GLN A 107 14.53 12.41 -20.36
CA GLN A 107 14.29 13.85 -20.18
C GLN A 107 14.95 14.40 -18.90
N LEU A 108 15.05 13.58 -17.86
CA LEU A 108 15.76 13.93 -16.63
C LEU A 108 17.28 13.67 -16.72
N GLY A 109 17.77 13.05 -17.78
CA GLY A 109 19.17 12.61 -17.88
C GLY A 109 19.55 11.56 -16.83
N LEU A 110 18.59 10.75 -16.38
CA LEU A 110 18.77 9.74 -15.34
C LEU A 110 18.82 8.34 -15.96
N SER A 111 19.72 7.50 -15.47
CA SER A 111 19.85 6.10 -15.92
C SER A 111 20.52 5.24 -14.85
N GLY A 112 20.57 3.92 -15.07
CA GLY A 112 21.17 2.96 -14.14
C GLY A 112 20.19 2.50 -13.07
N ASN A 113 20.73 2.08 -11.93
CA ASN A 113 19.94 1.59 -10.82
C ASN A 113 19.71 2.69 -9.77
N ILE A 114 18.51 2.70 -9.18
CA ILE A 114 18.08 3.72 -8.23
C ILE A 114 19.00 3.80 -7.00
N GLU A 115 19.53 2.68 -6.53
CA GLU A 115 20.40 2.61 -5.36
C GLU A 115 21.79 3.23 -5.56
N ASN A 116 22.19 3.39 -6.83
CA ASN A 116 23.49 3.95 -7.22
C ASN A 116 23.40 5.43 -7.63
N LEU A 117 22.21 6.02 -7.58
CA LEU A 117 22.02 7.44 -7.91
C LEU A 117 22.70 8.34 -6.88
N SER A 118 23.23 9.47 -7.35
CA SER A 118 23.76 10.52 -6.48
C SER A 118 22.63 11.18 -5.68
N ALA A 119 22.96 11.87 -4.59
CA ALA A 119 21.97 12.62 -3.80
C ALA A 119 21.26 13.71 -4.64
N GLU A 120 21.97 14.30 -5.61
CA GLU A 120 21.41 15.27 -6.55
C GLU A 120 20.40 14.61 -7.49
N ASP A 121 20.75 13.45 -8.06
CA ASP A 121 19.89 12.71 -8.97
C ASP A 121 18.64 12.16 -8.26
N ILE A 122 18.78 11.66 -7.02
CA ILE A 122 17.66 11.24 -6.19
C ILE A 122 16.72 12.42 -5.91
N SER A 123 17.26 13.59 -5.57
CA SER A 123 16.47 14.80 -5.34
C SER A 123 15.72 15.25 -6.60
N LYS A 124 16.41 15.21 -7.76
CA LYS A 124 15.83 15.52 -9.07
C LYS A 124 14.69 14.57 -9.43
N LEU A 125 14.91 13.27 -9.25
CA LEU A 125 13.92 12.23 -9.46
C LEU A 125 12.69 12.42 -8.55
N ALA A 126 12.91 12.59 -7.25
CA ALA A 126 11.84 12.79 -6.28
C ALA A 126 11.00 14.03 -6.59
N SER A 127 11.65 15.13 -6.98
CA SER A 127 10.97 16.38 -7.38
C SER A 127 10.13 16.18 -8.65
N ALA A 128 10.66 15.48 -9.65
CA ALA A 128 9.94 15.21 -10.89
C ALA A 128 8.72 14.30 -10.66
N VAL A 129 8.85 13.28 -9.82
CA VAL A 129 7.74 12.42 -9.42
C VAL A 129 6.70 13.20 -8.61
N ALA A 130 7.11 14.05 -7.66
CA ALA A 130 6.20 14.92 -6.91
C ALA A 130 5.37 15.81 -7.86
N LEU A 131 6.00 16.43 -8.87
CA LEU A 131 5.32 17.27 -9.84
C LEU A 131 4.28 16.51 -10.68
N LYS A 132 4.54 15.24 -11.01
CA LYS A 132 3.54 14.38 -11.66
C LYS A 132 2.36 14.08 -10.73
N LEU A 133 2.62 13.84 -9.44
CA LEU A 133 1.60 13.51 -8.46
C LEU A 133 0.72 14.70 -8.06
N VAL A 134 1.28 15.89 -7.85
CA VAL A 134 0.55 17.09 -7.37
C VAL A 134 -0.68 17.44 -8.23
N ARG A 135 -0.68 17.06 -9.51
CA ARG A 135 -1.79 17.35 -10.42
C ARG A 135 -3.06 16.53 -10.16
N GLN A 136 -2.93 15.34 -9.58
CA GLN A 136 -4.02 14.35 -9.58
C GLN A 136 -4.09 13.50 -8.30
N ALA A 137 -2.96 13.29 -7.62
CA ALA A 137 -2.90 12.43 -6.45
C ALA A 137 -3.38 13.16 -5.17
N SER A 138 -3.89 12.39 -4.22
CA SER A 138 -4.22 12.87 -2.88
C SER A 138 -2.95 13.32 -2.12
N PRO A 139 -3.06 14.27 -1.16
CA PRO A 139 -1.92 14.67 -0.33
C PRO A 139 -1.23 13.50 0.39
N GLU A 140 -2.02 12.58 0.94
CA GLU A 140 -1.52 11.35 1.61
C GLU A 140 -0.78 10.40 0.65
N ALA A 141 -1.04 10.46 -0.65
CA ALA A 141 -0.30 9.69 -1.65
C ALA A 141 1.11 10.26 -1.87
N ILE A 142 1.27 11.58 -1.84
CA ILE A 142 2.56 12.25 -2.02
C ILE A 142 3.47 11.98 -0.81
N GLU A 143 2.92 12.11 0.41
CA GLU A 143 3.63 11.84 1.67
C GLU A 143 4.13 10.38 1.77
N ALA A 144 3.39 9.45 1.17
CA ALA A 144 3.73 8.04 1.17
C ALA A 144 4.81 7.66 0.15
N VAL A 145 5.08 8.50 -0.84
CA VAL A 145 6.00 8.20 -1.95
C VAL A 145 7.39 8.77 -1.71
N ILE A 146 7.50 9.87 -0.96
CA ILE A 146 8.78 10.56 -0.72
C ILE A 146 9.10 10.53 0.77
N GLY A 147 10.33 10.21 1.12
CA GLY A 147 10.83 10.34 2.48
C GLY A 147 11.94 9.36 2.80
N ASP A 148 11.92 8.86 4.03
CA ASP A 148 12.93 7.95 4.55
C ASP A 148 12.70 6.51 4.03
N ILE A 149 13.79 5.90 3.60
CA ILE A 149 13.92 4.53 3.13
C ILE A 149 14.86 3.83 4.10
N PHE A 150 14.36 2.82 4.80
CA PHE A 150 15.17 2.02 5.70
C PHE A 150 15.95 0.97 4.93
N LEU A 151 17.24 0.85 5.25
CA LEU A 151 18.13 -0.17 4.72
C LEU A 151 18.44 -1.17 5.84
N LEU A 152 18.04 -2.42 5.65
CA LEU A 152 18.16 -3.53 6.59
C LEU A 152 19.57 -4.15 6.48
N ASN A 153 20.55 -3.54 7.13
CA ASN A 153 21.99 -3.86 6.97
C ASN A 153 22.37 -5.30 7.36
N ARG A 154 21.51 -6.02 8.07
CA ARG A 154 21.74 -7.41 8.52
C ARG A 154 20.89 -8.43 7.77
N GLU A 155 20.02 -7.99 6.87
CA GLU A 155 19.15 -8.86 6.09
C GLU A 155 19.70 -9.07 4.67
N LEU A 156 19.33 -10.18 4.04
CA LEU A 156 19.82 -10.52 2.69
C LEU A 156 19.30 -9.55 1.61
N VAL A 157 18.14 -8.94 1.85
CA VAL A 157 17.55 -7.91 0.99
C VAL A 157 17.54 -6.61 1.78
N HIS A 158 18.37 -5.68 1.35
CA HIS A 158 18.68 -4.48 2.12
C HIS A 158 17.56 -3.45 2.06
N ASN A 159 16.99 -3.16 0.90
CA ASN A 159 15.91 -2.18 0.81
C ASN A 159 14.63 -2.76 1.43
N VAL A 160 14.09 -2.04 2.44
CA VAL A 160 12.90 -2.48 3.18
C VAL A 160 11.68 -2.68 2.29
N TYR A 161 11.53 -1.90 1.21
CA TYR A 161 10.41 -2.02 0.29
C TYR A 161 10.50 -3.31 -0.54
N ASP A 162 11.68 -3.71 -0.99
CA ASP A 162 11.90 -5.02 -1.64
C ASP A 162 11.61 -6.16 -0.66
N PHE A 163 12.12 -6.05 0.58
CA PHE A 163 11.91 -7.06 1.61
C PHE A 163 10.41 -7.29 1.89
N ILE A 164 9.65 -6.21 2.06
CA ILE A 164 8.20 -6.26 2.27
C ILE A 164 7.46 -6.80 1.04
N SER A 165 7.84 -6.37 -0.16
CA SER A 165 7.25 -6.86 -1.42
C SER A 165 7.44 -8.37 -1.56
N ILE A 166 8.61 -8.90 -1.18
CA ILE A 166 8.87 -10.34 -1.18
C ILE A 166 7.96 -11.07 -0.19
N LEU A 167 7.89 -10.61 1.06
CA LEU A 167 7.05 -11.26 2.08
C LEU A 167 5.56 -11.24 1.68
N ASN A 168 5.08 -10.12 1.17
CA ASN A 168 3.72 -9.97 0.67
C ASN A 168 3.43 -10.89 -0.51
N THR A 169 4.36 -11.00 -1.47
CA THR A 169 4.22 -11.88 -2.62
C THR A 169 4.17 -13.34 -2.19
N CYS A 170 5.10 -13.75 -1.32
CA CYS A 170 5.11 -15.11 -0.77
C CYS A 170 3.80 -15.44 -0.02
N GLY A 171 3.27 -14.48 0.75
CA GLY A 171 2.00 -14.61 1.44
C GLY A 171 0.81 -14.80 0.48
N LYS A 172 0.71 -13.95 -0.55
CA LYS A 172 -0.37 -14.05 -1.56
C LYS A 172 -0.32 -15.35 -2.34
N GLN A 173 0.88 -15.84 -2.66
CA GLN A 173 1.10 -17.07 -3.41
C GLN A 173 1.14 -18.33 -2.52
N LYS A 174 0.97 -18.17 -1.21
CA LYS A 174 0.98 -19.27 -0.22
C LYS A 174 2.29 -20.07 -0.16
N VAL A 175 3.41 -19.46 -0.57
CA VAL A 175 4.77 -20.03 -0.48
C VAL A 175 5.48 -19.55 0.79
N TYR A 176 4.81 -19.71 1.94
CA TYR A 176 5.26 -19.17 3.23
C TYR A 176 6.65 -19.66 3.66
N GLY A 177 7.06 -20.85 3.21
CA GLY A 177 8.39 -21.39 3.48
C GLY A 177 9.52 -20.50 2.94
N LEU A 178 9.34 -19.91 1.76
CA LEU A 178 10.33 -18.98 1.17
C LEU A 178 10.44 -17.68 1.98
N ALA A 179 9.31 -17.14 2.44
CA ALA A 179 9.31 -15.97 3.33
C ALA A 179 10.03 -16.25 4.65
N LEU A 180 9.77 -17.38 5.28
CA LEU A 180 10.45 -17.79 6.51
C LEU A 180 11.95 -18.01 6.28
N ALA A 181 12.33 -18.69 5.20
CA ALA A 181 13.73 -18.91 4.83
C ALA A 181 14.47 -17.58 4.62
N LEU A 182 13.85 -16.59 3.98
CA LEU A 182 14.41 -15.25 3.84
C LEU A 182 14.64 -14.57 5.20
N CYS A 183 13.63 -14.57 6.08
CA CYS A 183 13.77 -14.00 7.43
C CYS A 183 14.81 -14.74 8.30
N LEU A 184 15.07 -16.01 8.01
CA LEU A 184 16.12 -16.83 8.62
C LEU A 184 17.47 -16.73 7.89
N LYS A 185 17.58 -15.83 6.91
CA LYS A 185 18.81 -15.49 6.18
C LYS A 185 19.39 -16.67 5.40
N ASP A 186 18.52 -17.51 4.84
CA ASP A 186 18.92 -18.52 3.86
C ASP A 186 19.24 -17.84 2.51
N SER A 187 20.54 -17.74 2.19
CA SER A 187 20.99 -17.09 0.96
C SER A 187 20.62 -17.86 -0.31
N THR A 188 20.27 -19.15 -0.20
CA THR A 188 20.00 -20.00 -1.37
C THR A 188 18.71 -19.61 -2.10
N ILE A 189 17.75 -18.96 -1.41
CA ILE A 189 16.44 -18.61 -1.97
C ILE A 189 16.37 -17.21 -2.59
N VAL A 190 17.41 -16.38 -2.44
CA VAL A 190 17.34 -14.92 -2.74
C VAL A 190 16.98 -14.66 -4.20
N ASN A 191 17.61 -15.37 -5.14
CA ASN A 191 17.34 -15.20 -6.56
C ASN A 191 15.92 -15.66 -6.94
N GLU A 192 15.43 -16.74 -6.32
CA GLU A 192 14.09 -17.27 -6.55
C GLU A 192 13.04 -16.26 -6.09
N VAL A 193 13.15 -15.77 -4.85
CA VAL A 193 12.14 -14.84 -4.30
C VAL A 193 12.16 -13.48 -4.98
N LEU A 194 13.32 -12.97 -5.40
CA LEU A 194 13.41 -11.73 -6.17
C LEU A 194 12.76 -11.88 -7.54
N SER A 195 12.99 -12.99 -8.23
CA SER A 195 12.39 -13.26 -9.54
C SER A 195 10.87 -13.38 -9.44
N LEU A 196 10.40 -14.14 -8.44
CA LEU A 196 8.97 -14.31 -8.14
C LEU A 196 8.27 -12.98 -7.87
N THR A 197 8.92 -12.12 -7.09
CA THR A 197 8.39 -10.81 -6.70
C THR A 197 8.34 -9.85 -7.88
N LYS A 198 9.42 -9.76 -8.67
CA LYS A 198 9.45 -8.92 -9.88
C LYS A 198 8.37 -9.31 -10.89
N GLU A 199 8.14 -10.60 -11.09
CA GLU A 199 7.08 -11.08 -11.96
C GLU A 199 5.69 -10.68 -11.41
N HIS A 200 5.46 -10.85 -10.10
CA HIS A 200 4.21 -10.47 -9.46
C HIS A 200 3.93 -8.97 -9.59
N GLU A 201 4.91 -8.12 -9.29
CA GLU A 201 4.77 -6.66 -9.35
C GLU A 201 4.50 -6.18 -10.78
N LYS A 202 5.23 -6.73 -11.76
CA LYS A 202 4.98 -6.46 -13.18
C LYS A 202 3.55 -6.81 -13.58
N ASN A 203 3.09 -8.02 -13.25
CA ASN A 203 1.75 -8.46 -13.57
C ASN A 203 0.67 -7.60 -12.89
N LEU A 204 0.89 -7.23 -11.62
CA LEU A 204 0.00 -6.35 -10.87
C LEU A 204 -0.09 -4.95 -11.49
N ALA A 205 1.04 -4.34 -11.85
CA ALA A 205 1.06 -3.02 -12.46
C ALA A 205 0.33 -2.99 -13.81
N LEU A 206 0.53 -4.03 -14.64
CA LEU A 206 -0.15 -4.18 -15.93
C LEU A 206 -1.66 -4.44 -15.76
N ASP A 207 -2.05 -5.27 -14.79
CA ASP A 207 -3.46 -5.53 -14.49
C ASP A 207 -4.16 -4.25 -14.02
N ILE A 208 -3.56 -3.50 -13.09
CA ILE A 208 -4.10 -2.21 -12.65
C ILE A 208 -4.21 -1.26 -13.83
N ARG A 209 -3.16 -1.12 -14.66
CA ARG A 209 -3.18 -0.24 -15.84
C ARG A 209 -4.33 -0.59 -16.80
N LYS A 210 -4.52 -1.87 -17.10
CA LYS A 210 -5.60 -2.34 -17.98
C LYS A 210 -6.99 -2.04 -17.41
N ASN A 211 -7.15 -2.11 -16.09
CA ASN A 211 -8.44 -1.91 -15.43
C ASN A 211 -8.78 -0.44 -15.23
N VAL A 212 -7.81 0.45 -15.00
CA VAL A 212 -8.10 1.88 -14.77
C VAL A 212 -8.78 2.55 -15.97
N GLU A 213 -8.55 2.06 -17.19
CA GLU A 213 -9.21 2.56 -18.41
C GLU A 213 -10.71 2.20 -18.50
N LYS A 214 -11.18 1.27 -17.65
CA LYS A 214 -12.57 0.75 -17.66
C LYS A 214 -13.41 1.28 -16.50
N ILE A 215 -12.83 2.15 -15.67
CA ILE A 215 -13.49 2.73 -14.51
C ILE A 215 -14.69 3.58 -14.96
N ARG A 216 -15.77 3.49 -14.20
CA ARG A 216 -17.02 4.22 -14.43
C ARG A 216 -17.30 5.16 -13.26
N LYS A 217 -17.99 6.25 -13.56
CA LYS A 217 -18.41 7.25 -12.57
C LYS A 217 -19.89 7.05 -12.23
N GLY A 218 -20.21 6.96 -10.94
CA GLY A 218 -21.55 7.17 -10.41
C GLY A 218 -21.81 8.66 -10.12
N GLU A 219 -22.78 8.97 -9.27
CA GLU A 219 -22.98 10.35 -8.82
C GLU A 219 -21.99 10.72 -7.71
N ASN A 220 -21.76 9.78 -6.79
CA ASN A 220 -21.00 10.00 -5.55
C ASN A 220 -19.84 8.99 -5.38
N ILE A 221 -19.65 8.08 -6.33
CA ILE A 221 -18.57 7.08 -6.31
C ILE A 221 -17.90 6.93 -7.68
N TRP A 222 -16.68 6.44 -7.68
CA TRP A 222 -16.09 5.75 -8.83
C TRP A 222 -16.20 4.24 -8.64
N TYR A 223 -16.32 3.48 -9.71
CA TYR A 223 -16.42 2.03 -9.59
C TYR A 223 -15.91 1.27 -10.82
N ILE A 224 -15.65 -0.01 -10.63
CA ILE A 224 -15.37 -0.96 -11.71
C ILE A 224 -15.96 -2.31 -11.36
N ASN A 225 -16.46 -3.02 -12.37
CA ASN A 225 -16.79 -4.44 -12.27
C ASN A 225 -15.76 -5.24 -13.08
N THR A 226 -15.00 -6.10 -12.39
CA THR A 226 -13.97 -6.96 -12.98
C THR A 226 -14.32 -8.44 -12.81
N VAL A 227 -13.69 -9.27 -13.63
CA VAL A 227 -13.66 -10.72 -13.47
C VAL A 227 -12.20 -11.09 -13.26
N ASP A 228 -11.91 -11.81 -12.18
CA ASP A 228 -10.57 -12.31 -11.83
C ASP A 228 -9.45 -11.25 -11.79
N ALA A 229 -9.72 -10.05 -11.24
CA ALA A 229 -8.67 -9.06 -10.99
C ALA A 229 -7.60 -9.60 -10.02
N LEU A 230 -6.31 -9.29 -10.28
CA LEU A 230 -5.21 -9.80 -9.45
C LEU A 230 -5.27 -9.29 -8.01
N SER A 231 -5.70 -8.04 -7.82
CA SER A 231 -5.92 -7.48 -6.49
C SER A 231 -6.90 -6.31 -6.51
N THR A 232 -8.14 -6.58 -6.06
CA THR A 232 -9.18 -5.55 -5.90
C THR A 232 -8.76 -4.44 -4.94
N GLY A 233 -8.07 -4.81 -3.86
CA GLY A 233 -7.59 -3.88 -2.85
C GLY A 233 -6.50 -2.94 -3.37
N SER A 234 -5.51 -3.47 -4.09
CA SER A 234 -4.46 -2.65 -4.70
C SER A 234 -5.04 -1.73 -5.78
N LEU A 235 -5.89 -2.25 -6.68
CA LEU A 235 -6.57 -1.43 -7.68
C LEU A 235 -7.36 -0.29 -7.03
N ALA A 236 -8.19 -0.60 -6.01
CA ALA A 236 -8.98 0.41 -5.33
C ALA A 236 -8.12 1.47 -4.62
N THR A 237 -7.03 1.05 -4.00
CA THR A 237 -6.10 1.95 -3.32
C THR A 237 -5.39 2.86 -4.34
N THR A 238 -4.94 2.30 -5.46
CA THR A 238 -4.29 3.05 -6.54
C THR A 238 -5.21 4.11 -7.11
N VAL A 239 -6.46 3.74 -7.43
CA VAL A 239 -7.42 4.68 -8.03
C VAL A 239 -7.68 5.86 -7.10
N VAL A 240 -8.04 5.59 -5.84
CA VAL A 240 -8.38 6.64 -4.87
C VAL A 240 -7.19 7.53 -4.55
N ARG A 241 -5.98 6.98 -4.51
CA ARG A 241 -4.82 7.77 -4.09
C ARG A 241 -4.18 8.56 -5.22
N TYR A 242 -4.20 8.04 -6.45
CA TYR A 242 -3.41 8.58 -7.56
C TYR A 242 -4.22 9.09 -8.74
N LEU A 243 -5.47 8.65 -8.91
CA LEU A 243 -6.26 8.97 -10.12
C LEU A 243 -7.51 9.79 -9.82
N HIS A 244 -8.27 9.39 -8.80
CA HIS A 244 -9.58 9.94 -8.48
C HIS A 244 -9.75 10.13 -6.96
N PRO A 245 -8.98 11.02 -6.32
CA PRO A 245 -9.05 11.24 -4.86
C PRO A 245 -10.30 11.99 -4.40
N GLU A 246 -11.05 12.57 -5.33
CA GLU A 246 -12.20 13.43 -5.04
C GLU A 246 -13.46 12.66 -4.63
N LEU A 247 -13.56 11.37 -4.95
CA LEU A 247 -14.67 10.49 -4.59
C LEU A 247 -14.13 9.11 -4.16
N PRO A 248 -14.85 8.37 -3.28
CA PRO A 248 -14.48 7.01 -2.96
C PRO A 248 -14.61 6.08 -4.17
N PHE A 249 -13.87 4.99 -4.14
CA PHE A 249 -13.87 3.98 -5.21
C PHE A 249 -14.38 2.64 -4.71
N ILE A 250 -15.17 1.95 -5.54
CA ILE A 250 -15.68 0.60 -5.31
C ILE A 250 -15.22 -0.33 -6.44
N CYS A 251 -14.38 -1.30 -6.10
CA CYS A 251 -14.03 -2.41 -6.99
C CYS A 251 -14.92 -3.61 -6.68
N LEU A 252 -15.66 -4.08 -7.67
CA LEU A 252 -16.36 -5.36 -7.60
C LEU A 252 -15.61 -6.38 -8.45
N ASN A 253 -15.45 -7.59 -7.91
CA ASN A 253 -14.81 -8.70 -8.60
C ASN A 253 -15.56 -10.01 -8.41
N GLU A 254 -15.92 -10.65 -9.51
CA GLU A 254 -16.46 -12.00 -9.48
C GLU A 254 -15.35 -13.00 -9.15
N SER A 255 -15.57 -13.85 -8.16
CA SER A 255 -14.62 -14.88 -7.72
C SER A 255 -15.38 -15.99 -7.00
N GLU A 256 -15.16 -17.25 -7.39
CA GLU A 256 -15.76 -18.43 -6.72
C GLU A 256 -17.30 -18.39 -6.62
N GLY A 257 -17.97 -17.82 -7.62
CA GLY A 257 -19.44 -17.73 -7.66
C GLY A 257 -20.05 -16.68 -6.73
N ILE A 258 -19.23 -15.78 -6.16
CA ILE A 258 -19.68 -14.62 -5.37
C ILE A 258 -19.06 -13.34 -5.91
N GLN A 259 -19.77 -12.22 -5.79
CA GLN A 259 -19.22 -10.91 -6.12
C GLN A 259 -18.55 -10.31 -4.87
N LYS A 260 -17.22 -10.29 -4.85
CA LYS A 260 -16.43 -9.67 -3.79
C LYS A 260 -16.33 -8.17 -4.07
N VAL A 261 -16.47 -7.35 -3.04
CA VAL A 261 -16.42 -5.89 -3.13
C VAL A 261 -15.31 -5.35 -2.26
N SER A 262 -14.54 -4.40 -2.77
CA SER A 262 -13.49 -3.68 -2.05
C SER A 262 -13.68 -2.18 -2.27
N ALA A 263 -13.95 -1.45 -1.19
CA ALA A 263 -14.08 0.00 -1.23
C ALA A 263 -12.91 0.70 -0.54
N ARG A 264 -12.50 1.85 -1.10
CA ARG A 264 -11.45 2.71 -0.57
C ARG A 264 -11.88 4.18 -0.61
N GLY A 265 -11.44 4.94 0.38
CA GLY A 265 -11.54 6.40 0.43
C GLY A 265 -10.20 6.99 0.89
N THR A 266 -10.15 8.32 0.99
CA THR A 266 -9.00 9.05 1.53
C THR A 266 -9.29 9.53 2.95
N ARG A 267 -8.25 9.88 3.74
CA ARG A 267 -8.45 10.54 5.03
C ARG A 267 -9.26 11.84 4.91
N GLU A 268 -9.08 12.57 3.82
CA GLU A 268 -9.86 13.78 3.53
C GLU A 268 -11.36 13.47 3.38
N LEU A 269 -11.72 12.43 2.62
CA LEU A 269 -13.12 12.01 2.48
C LEU A 269 -13.72 11.57 3.82
N VAL A 270 -12.97 10.84 4.65
CA VAL A 270 -13.41 10.46 6.01
C VAL A 270 -13.63 11.71 6.87
N SER A 271 -12.74 12.70 6.79
CA SER A 271 -12.92 13.99 7.50
C SER A 271 -14.16 14.78 7.04
N LYS A 272 -14.66 14.48 5.83
CA LYS A 272 -15.91 15.02 5.27
C LYS A 272 -17.12 14.16 5.61
N GLY A 273 -16.97 13.07 6.36
CA GLY A 273 -18.08 12.22 6.81
C GLY A 273 -18.21 10.88 6.11
N LEU A 274 -17.28 10.51 5.24
CA LEU A 274 -17.31 9.20 4.60
C LEU A 274 -17.19 8.09 5.67
N ASP A 275 -18.15 7.17 5.66
CA ASP A 275 -18.08 5.91 6.40
C ASP A 275 -18.43 4.74 5.46
N LEU A 276 -17.39 4.16 4.87
CA LEU A 276 -17.52 3.00 3.99
C LEU A 276 -17.98 1.74 4.73
N ALA A 277 -17.67 1.59 6.02
CA ALA A 277 -18.09 0.42 6.78
C ALA A 277 -19.61 0.41 6.93
N PHE A 278 -20.19 1.58 7.25
CA PHE A 278 -21.63 1.76 7.24
C PHE A 278 -22.20 1.56 5.83
N ALA A 279 -21.69 2.28 4.82
CA ALA A 279 -22.25 2.24 3.49
C ALA A 279 -22.29 0.83 2.89
N LEU A 280 -21.20 0.07 3.02
CA LEU A 280 -21.11 -1.29 2.48
C LEU A 280 -21.96 -2.28 3.25
N ARG A 281 -22.09 -2.14 4.58
CA ARG A 281 -22.97 -3.00 5.39
C ARG A 281 -24.43 -2.85 4.97
N GLU A 282 -24.91 -1.60 4.89
CA GLU A 282 -26.30 -1.32 4.53
C GLU A 282 -26.60 -1.72 3.08
N ALA A 283 -25.73 -1.35 2.14
CA ALA A 283 -25.91 -1.68 0.73
C ALA A 283 -25.84 -3.19 0.46
N ALA A 284 -24.88 -3.90 1.07
CA ALA A 284 -24.77 -5.34 0.91
C ALA A 284 -25.95 -6.06 1.57
N GLY A 285 -26.36 -5.65 2.78
CA GLY A 285 -27.49 -6.25 3.48
C GLY A 285 -28.80 -6.14 2.69
N ALA A 286 -29.02 -5.01 2.02
CA ALA A 286 -30.21 -4.79 1.19
C ALA A 286 -30.32 -5.77 0.01
N VAL A 287 -29.19 -6.26 -0.52
CA VAL A 287 -29.15 -7.22 -1.63
C VAL A 287 -28.88 -8.67 -1.19
N GLY A 288 -29.01 -8.97 0.10
CA GLY A 288 -28.78 -10.32 0.65
C GLY A 288 -27.30 -10.71 0.79
N GLY A 289 -26.40 -9.72 0.80
CA GLY A 289 -24.98 -9.88 1.07
C GLY A 289 -24.58 -9.50 2.50
N SER A 290 -23.26 -9.39 2.72
CA SER A 290 -22.68 -8.93 3.98
C SER A 290 -21.49 -8.01 3.72
N GLY A 291 -21.32 -6.98 4.55
CA GLY A 291 -20.25 -5.99 4.39
C GLY A 291 -19.87 -5.31 5.70
N GLY A 292 -18.67 -4.74 5.72
CA GLY A 292 -18.12 -4.01 6.87
C GLY A 292 -16.63 -3.72 6.72
N GLY A 293 -16.02 -3.23 7.81
CA GLY A 293 -14.61 -2.84 7.84
C GLY A 293 -14.42 -1.51 8.56
N HIS A 294 -13.53 -0.68 8.02
CA HIS A 294 -13.22 0.65 8.53
C HIS A 294 -13.81 1.74 7.63
N SER A 295 -13.95 2.96 8.17
CA SER A 295 -14.49 4.12 7.44
C SER A 295 -13.75 4.43 6.14
N VAL A 296 -12.42 4.24 6.11
CA VAL A 296 -11.54 4.49 4.95
C VAL A 296 -11.40 3.30 4.00
N ALA A 297 -11.56 2.08 4.51
CA ALA A 297 -11.34 0.85 3.76
C ALA A 297 -12.27 -0.25 4.28
N SER A 298 -13.15 -0.73 3.41
CA SER A 298 -14.15 -1.74 3.75
C SER A 298 -14.32 -2.76 2.62
N GLY A 299 -14.89 -3.90 2.96
CA GLY A 299 -15.20 -4.97 2.02
C GLY A 299 -16.63 -5.46 2.17
N ALA A 300 -17.14 -6.10 1.11
CA ALA A 300 -18.41 -6.78 1.14
C ALA A 300 -18.41 -8.00 0.22
N SER A 301 -19.43 -8.84 0.36
CA SER A 301 -19.71 -9.96 -0.54
C SER A 301 -21.20 -9.97 -0.83
N ILE A 302 -21.56 -9.96 -2.11
CA ILE A 302 -22.95 -9.87 -2.57
C ILE A 302 -23.25 -10.99 -3.59
N PRO A 303 -24.52 -11.42 -3.73
CA PRO A 303 -24.91 -12.41 -4.73
C PRO A 303 -24.64 -11.94 -6.16
N LEU A 304 -24.33 -12.87 -7.06
CA LEU A 304 -24.24 -12.56 -8.50
C LEU A 304 -25.57 -11.99 -9.01
N GLY A 305 -25.49 -11.03 -9.94
CA GLY A 305 -26.66 -10.34 -10.48
C GLY A 305 -27.19 -9.17 -9.64
N SER A 306 -26.69 -8.97 -8.42
CA SER A 306 -27.13 -7.86 -7.53
C SER A 306 -26.27 -6.59 -7.65
N THR A 307 -25.27 -6.58 -8.53
CA THR A 307 -24.26 -5.51 -8.64
C THR A 307 -24.85 -4.12 -8.86
N GLU A 308 -25.83 -3.98 -9.76
CA GLU A 308 -26.41 -2.67 -10.09
C GLU A 308 -27.20 -2.07 -8.92
N GLU A 309 -28.01 -2.90 -8.25
CA GLU A 309 -28.79 -2.49 -7.08
C GLU A 309 -27.87 -2.12 -5.90
N PHE A 310 -26.85 -2.94 -5.64
CA PHE A 310 -25.84 -2.65 -4.63
C PHE A 310 -25.15 -1.30 -4.87
N LEU A 311 -24.69 -1.05 -6.10
CA LEU A 311 -23.99 0.19 -6.45
C LEU A 311 -24.90 1.41 -6.31
N SER A 312 -26.16 1.30 -6.72
CA SER A 312 -27.16 2.37 -6.59
C SER A 312 -27.39 2.74 -5.12
N ILE A 313 -27.54 1.74 -4.24
CA ILE A 313 -27.74 1.96 -2.80
C ILE A 313 -26.48 2.57 -2.17
N ALA A 314 -25.30 2.02 -2.48
CA ALA A 314 -24.03 2.50 -1.95
C ALA A 314 -23.75 3.95 -2.37
N ASP A 315 -23.95 4.28 -3.66
CA ASP A 315 -23.77 5.63 -4.19
C ASP A 315 -24.67 6.65 -3.47
N ARG A 316 -25.95 6.33 -3.29
CA ARG A 316 -26.89 7.19 -2.56
C ARG A 316 -26.48 7.41 -1.11
N ILE A 317 -26.13 6.34 -0.38
CA ILE A 317 -25.73 6.43 1.04
C ILE A 317 -24.47 7.30 1.19
N ILE A 318 -23.47 7.09 0.33
CA ILE A 318 -22.23 7.88 0.34
C ILE A 318 -22.52 9.35 0.02
N GLY A 319 -23.39 9.63 -0.96
CA GLY A 319 -23.84 10.98 -1.27
C GLY A 319 -24.50 11.67 -0.07
N ASP A 320 -25.36 10.95 0.66
CA ASP A 320 -26.02 11.48 1.86
C ASP A 320 -25.03 11.76 3.00
N GLN A 321 -24.03 10.89 3.20
CA GLN A 321 -22.96 11.08 4.18
C GLN A 321 -22.18 12.37 3.90
N LEU A 322 -21.73 12.56 2.65
CA LEU A 322 -20.89 13.69 2.27
C LEU A 322 -21.66 15.03 2.21
N ARG A 323 -22.95 15.01 1.85
CA ARG A 323 -23.81 16.22 1.84
C ARG A 323 -24.14 16.72 3.25
N LYS A 324 -24.50 15.83 4.18
CA LYS A 324 -24.90 16.21 5.55
C LYS A 324 -23.81 16.99 6.28
N ASN A 325 -22.55 16.62 6.07
CA ASN A 325 -21.42 17.30 6.72
C ASN A 325 -20.94 18.57 5.99
N ALA A 326 -21.26 18.74 4.70
CA ALA A 326 -21.04 20.00 4.02
C ALA A 326 -21.91 21.14 4.60
N GLY A 327 -23.14 20.83 5.02
CA GLY A 327 -24.05 21.79 5.66
C GLY A 327 -23.70 22.16 7.11
N GLY A 328 -22.90 21.34 7.80
CA GLY A 328 -22.48 21.56 9.19
C GLY A 328 -21.31 22.54 9.36
N LYS A 329 -20.54 22.82 8.30
CA LYS A 329 -19.44 23.80 8.29
C LYS A 329 -19.86 25.22 7.85
N ALA A 330 -21.12 25.41 7.48
CA ALA A 330 -21.68 26.70 7.06
C ALA A 330 -22.42 27.46 8.18
N LYS A 331 -22.17 27.12 9.45
CA LYS A 331 -22.72 27.82 10.63
C LYS A 331 -21.60 28.20 11.59
#